data_AF-A0A3C0NPC2-F1
#
_entry.id   AF-A0A3C0NPC2-F1
#
_cell.length_a   1.000
_cell.length_b   1.000
_cell.length_c   1.000
_cell.angle_alpha   90.00
_cell.angle_beta   90.00
_cell.angle_gamma   90.00
#
_symmetry.space_group_name_H-M   'P 1'
#
loop_
_entity.id
_entity.type
_entity.pdbx_description
1 polymer ?
#
loop_
_entity_poly.entity_id
_entity_poly.type
_entity_poly.pdbx_seq_one_letter_code
_entity_poly.pdbx_strand_id
1 'polypeptide(L)' 'MEALILLVIGVIALPILLLVSHPNGGKETGGKAPSSRPRRTRCPNCGSPVIDHGSYWECGWCGDYGQN' A
#
# COMPACT_ATOMS: atom_id res chain seq x y z
N MET A 1 -9.22 -1.76 45.07
CA MET A 1 -9.60 -2.52 43.85
C MET A 1 -9.78 -1.58 42.66
N GLU A 2 -10.48 -0.45 42.83
CA GLU A 2 -10.64 0.65 41.86
C GLU A 2 -9.35 1.06 41.11
N ALA A 3 -8.28 1.37 41.84
CA ALA A 3 -7.01 1.80 41.23
C ALA A 3 -6.34 0.72 40.36
N LEU A 4 -6.52 -0.55 40.73
CA LEU A 4 -6.01 -1.69 39.95
C LEU A 4 -6.80 -1.85 38.65
N ILE A 5 -8.12 -1.65 38.70
CA ILE A 5 -9.01 -1.71 37.53
C ILE A 5 -8.63 -0.62 36.52
N LEU A 6 -8.40 0.61 36.97
CA LEU A 6 -7.99 1.70 36.08
C LEU A 6 -6.60 1.47 35.46
N LEU A 7 -5.67 0.90 36.22
CA LEU A 7 -4.33 0.56 35.72
C LEU A 7 -4.40 -0.52 34.63
N VAL A 8 -5.20 -1.57 34.87
CA VAL A 8 -5.42 -2.65 33.90
C VAL A 8 -6.11 -2.14 32.63
N ILE A 9 -7.14 -1.29 32.76
CA ILE A 9 -7.82 -0.70 31.60
C ILE A 9 -6.87 0.20 30.80
N GLY A 10 -6.06 1.03 31.45
CA GLY A 10 -5.09 1.91 30.77
C GLY A 10 -4.04 1.12 29.98
N VAL A 11 -3.49 0.06 30.58
CA VAL A 11 -2.47 -0.80 29.95
C VAL A 11 -3.04 -1.61 28.77
N ILE A 12 -4.34 -1.93 28.77
CA ILE A 12 -5.00 -2.69 27.69
C ILE A 12 -5.56 -1.75 26.60
N ALA A 13 -6.15 -0.61 26.97
CA ALA A 13 -6.78 0.31 26.01
C ALA A 13 -5.74 1.05 25.15
N LEU A 14 -4.59 1.40 25.71
CA LEU A 14 -3.52 2.10 24.99
C LEU A 14 -2.96 1.29 23.78
N PRO A 15 -2.57 0.01 23.91
CA PRO A 15 -2.12 -0.79 22.77
C PRO A 15 -3.25 -1.08 21.77
N ILE A 16 -4.50 -1.26 22.21
CA ILE A 16 -5.65 -1.46 21.30
C ILE A 16 -5.86 -0.20 20.45
N LEU A 17 -5.79 0.99 21.05
CA LEU A 17 -5.93 2.25 20.33
C LEU A 17 -4.80 2.44 19.30
N LEU A 18 -3.57 2.06 19.64
CA LEU A 18 -2.44 2.08 18.70
C LEU A 18 -2.61 1.08 17.56
N LEU A 19 -3.19 -0.10 17.80
CA LEU A 19 -3.47 -1.08 16.75
C LEU A 19 -4.56 -0.61 15.79
N VAL A 20 -5.65 -0.01 16.30
CA VAL A 20 -6.73 0.55 15.48
C VAL A 20 -6.27 1.77 14.68
N SER A 21 -5.32 2.54 15.23
CA SER A 21 -4.73 3.72 14.58
C SER A 21 -3.70 3.37 13.51
N HIS A 22 -3.36 2.09 13.30
CA HIS A 22 -2.72 1.68 12.07
C HIS A 22 -3.81 1.52 11.01
N PRO A 23 -4.03 2.51 10.12
CA PRO A 23 -4.84 2.27 8.95
C PRO A 23 -4.20 1.10 8.21
N ASN A 24 -4.94 0.01 8.09
CA ASN A 24 -4.66 -1.01 7.10
C ASN A 24 -4.71 -0.28 5.77
N GLY A 25 -3.53 0.14 5.28
CA GLY A 25 -3.32 0.69 3.95
C GLY A 25 -3.57 -0.41 2.93
N GLY A 26 -4.82 -0.83 2.82
CA GLY A 26 -5.31 -1.65 1.74
C GLY A 26 -5.13 -0.84 0.47
N LYS A 27 -4.13 -1.22 -0.32
CA LYS A 27 -3.94 -0.69 -1.67
C LYS A 27 -5.23 -0.91 -2.43
N GLU A 28 -5.82 0.19 -2.90
CA GLU A 28 -6.94 0.20 -3.81
C GLU A 28 -6.52 -0.55 -5.08
N THR A 29 -7.04 -1.77 -5.25
CA THR A 29 -6.84 -2.54 -6.47
C THR A 29 -7.69 -1.92 -7.57
N GLY A 30 -7.10 -0.94 -8.26
CA GLY A 30 -7.62 -0.44 -9.53
C GLY A 30 -7.53 -1.52 -10.61
N GLY A 31 -8.71 -1.94 -11.08
CA GLY A 31 -8.98 -2.13 -12.51
C GLY A 31 -8.39 -3.34 -13.25
N LYS A 32 -9.26 -4.35 -13.44
CA LYS A 32 -9.45 -5.24 -14.61
C LYS A 32 -8.23 -5.99 -15.21
N ALA A 33 -8.36 -7.32 -15.14
CA ALA A 33 -7.61 -8.38 -15.85
C ALA A 33 -7.80 -8.35 -17.40
N PRO A 34 -7.37 -9.38 -18.14
CA PRO A 34 -6.01 -9.81 -18.46
C PRO A 34 -5.73 -9.70 -19.98
N SER A 35 -4.52 -9.32 -20.40
CA SER A 35 -4.15 -9.31 -21.83
C SER A 35 -2.89 -10.12 -22.10
N SER A 36 -3.07 -11.21 -22.84
CA SER A 36 -2.13 -12.28 -23.17
C SER A 36 -1.12 -11.90 -24.27
N ARG A 37 -0.66 -10.64 -24.31
CA ARG A 37 0.48 -10.20 -25.12
C ARG A 37 1.36 -9.29 -24.26
N PRO A 38 2.66 -9.57 -24.07
CA PRO A 38 3.52 -8.73 -23.26
C PRO A 38 3.84 -7.45 -24.04
N ARG A 39 2.92 -6.48 -24.04
CA ARG A 39 3.32 -5.08 -24.22
C ARG A 39 4.10 -4.73 -22.95
N ARG A 40 5.37 -4.39 -23.12
CA ARG A 40 6.34 -4.25 -22.03
C ARG A 40 5.98 -3.05 -21.14
N THR A 41 5.05 -3.23 -20.22
CA THR A 41 4.83 -2.31 -19.11
C THR A 41 5.78 -2.72 -17.97
N ARG A 42 7.07 -2.85 -18.31
CA ARG A 42 8.17 -3.09 -17.37
C ARG A 42 9.08 -1.88 -17.42
N CYS A 43 9.54 -1.46 -16.24
CA CYS A 43 10.42 -0.32 -16.11
C CYS A 43 11.72 -0.61 -16.90
N PRO A 44 12.16 0.27 -17.81
CA PRO A 44 13.40 0.08 -18.55
C PRO A 44 14.63 0.11 -17.63
N ASN A 45 14.52 0.77 -16.48
CA ASN A 45 15.60 0.92 -15.52
C ASN A 45 15.80 -0.34 -14.65
N CYS A 46 14.72 -0.97 -14.18
CA CYS A 46 14.81 -2.09 -13.23
C CYS A 46 14.06 -3.37 -13.63
N GLY A 47 13.25 -3.35 -14.69
CA GLY A 47 12.47 -4.49 -15.16
C GLY A 47 11.24 -4.83 -14.31
N SER A 48 10.99 -4.12 -13.21
CA SER A 48 9.77 -4.28 -12.39
C SER A 48 8.51 -3.84 -13.16
N PRO A 49 7.33 -4.38 -12.82
CA PRO A 49 6.07 -3.90 -13.40
C PRO A 49 5.86 -2.42 -13.11
N VAL A 50 5.39 -1.67 -14.10
CA VAL A 50 5.01 -0.25 -13.94
C VAL A 50 3.50 -0.10 -13.85
N ILE A 51 3.06 0.96 -13.19
CA ILE A 51 1.67 1.39 -13.14
C ILE A 51 1.47 2.32 -14.33
N ASP A 52 0.59 1.93 -15.24
CA ASP A 52 0.26 2.67 -16.44
C ASP A 52 -0.99 3.52 -16.21
N HIS A 53 -0.86 4.84 -16.37
CA HIS A 53 -1.94 5.83 -16.24
C HIS A 53 -2.48 6.26 -17.62
N GLY A 54 -2.10 5.58 -18.70
CA GLY A 54 -2.52 5.85 -20.08
C GLY A 54 -1.70 6.93 -20.79
N SER A 55 -1.46 8.08 -20.15
CA SER A 55 -0.62 9.16 -20.71
C SER A 55 0.82 9.14 -20.18
N TYR A 56 1.02 8.53 -19.02
CA TYR A 56 2.33 8.34 -18.40
C TYR A 56 2.34 7.02 -17.63
N TRP A 57 3.53 6.53 -17.34
CA TRP A 57 3.76 5.36 -16.51
C TRP A 57 4.70 5.73 -15.36
N GLU A 58 4.55 5.02 -14.24
CA GLU A 58 5.42 5.16 -13.08
C GLU A 58 5.83 3.79 -12.53
N CYS A 59 7.09 3.68 -12.11
CA CYS A 59 7.61 2.49 -11.48
C CYS A 59 7.57 2.65 -9.96
N GLY A 60 6.58 2.03 -9.31
CA GLY A 60 6.48 2.01 -7.84
C GLY A 60 7.60 1.27 -7.10
N TRP A 61 8.57 0.67 -7.81
CA TRP A 61 9.73 0.00 -7.22
C TRP A 61 10.97 0.90 -7.16
N CYS A 62 11.29 1.60 -8.25
CA CYS A 62 12.49 2.43 -8.35
C CYS A 62 12.21 3.93 -8.41
N GLY A 63 10.94 4.33 -8.52
CA GLY A 63 10.51 5.73 -8.62
C GLY A 63 10.69 6.35 -10.01
N ASP A 64 11.08 5.57 -11.02
CA ASP A 64 11.26 6.03 -12.39
C ASP A 64 9.90 6.28 -13.07
N TYR A 65 9.82 7.30 -13.92
CA TYR A 65 8.58 7.69 -14.60
C TYR A 65 8.85 8.04 -16.06
N GLY A 66 7.85 7.84 -16.91
CA GLY A 66 7.95 8.19 -18.33
C GLY A 66 6.59 8.52 -18.92
N GLN A 67 6.60 9.22 -20.04
CA GLN A 67 5.40 9.53 -20.81
C GLN A 67 5.25 8.51 -21.93
N ASN A 68 4.00 8.20 -22.30
CA ASN A 68 3.70 7.20 -23.33
C ASN A 68 3.84 7.75 -24.75
#